data_AF-A0AA39TYR1-F1
#
_entry.id   AF-A0AA39TYR1-F1
#
_cell.length_a   1.000
_cell.length_b   1.000
_cell.length_c   1.000
_cell.angle_alpha   90.00
_cell.angle_beta   90.00
_cell.angle_gamma   90.00
#
_symmetry.space_group_name_H-M   'P 1'
#
loop_
_entity.id
_entity.type
_entity.pdbx_description
1 polymer ?
#
loop_
_entity_poly.entity_id
_entity_poly.type
_entity_poly.pdbx_seq_one_letter_code
_entity_poly.pdbx_strand_id
1 'polypeptide(L)'
;MFEVGQGMQTLHDSAPVVRLSEDGNGLYKLLMWCDLSLDPTQTPLSIDDVALILSITDKYMMNGVASHVGILHHYIEKELLMVYALAYRARSSWGEKLMRAAAWQMLKFSKLPFTPSTPKALKDLPATAMSHLINYREMCGVSARSLVADMSWLKGTSFPAPWAHGQKALCNCPSGSYRDRRVYLCPWWLRLMKRIGDALLESPCVESLIVCVGKDASPVTRVAGVNLADAMCCNACNDGMDLSAASEGLMKLQAELAEKIELVTRQVLLVIDP
;
A
#
# COMPACT_ATOMS: atom_id res chain seq x y z
N MET A 1 -27.90 -29.29 26.87
CA MET A 1 -27.35 -29.88 28.11
C MET A 1 -25.88 -30.16 27.80
N PHE A 2 -24.98 -29.28 28.24
CA PHE A 2 -23.55 -29.47 28.01
C PHE A 2 -23.01 -30.34 29.14
N GLU A 3 -22.55 -31.55 28.81
CA GLU A 3 -21.76 -32.35 29.74
C GLU A 3 -20.43 -31.63 29.96
N VAL A 4 -20.31 -30.94 31.10
CA VAL A 4 -19.03 -30.40 31.56
C VAL A 4 -18.18 -31.62 31.91
N GLY A 5 -17.21 -31.94 31.04
CA GLY A 5 -16.25 -33.01 31.29
C GLY A 5 -15.65 -32.87 32.68
N GLN A 6 -15.59 -33.99 33.41
CA GLN A 6 -15.03 -34.09 34.77
C GLN A 6 -13.52 -33.82 34.76
N GLY A 7 -13.12 -32.57 34.53
CA GLY A 7 -11.82 -32.07 34.90
C GLY A 7 -11.79 -31.85 36.40
N MET A 8 -10.72 -32.27 37.06
CA MET A 8 -10.52 -32.12 38.51
C MET A 8 -10.64 -30.64 38.91
N GLN A 9 -11.79 -30.25 39.48
CA GLN A 9 -12.03 -28.89 39.95
C GLN A 9 -11.30 -28.69 41.29
N THR A 10 -10.34 -27.79 41.33
CA THR A 10 -9.77 -27.33 42.60
C THR A 10 -10.73 -26.34 43.23
N LEU A 11 -11.17 -26.62 44.45
CA LEU A 11 -11.96 -25.68 45.25
C LEU A 11 -11.01 -24.83 46.10
N HIS A 12 -11.23 -23.52 46.14
CA HIS A 12 -10.61 -22.61 47.10
C HIS A 12 -11.74 -21.85 47.79
N ASP A 13 -11.83 -21.94 49.12
CA ASP A 13 -12.88 -21.30 49.92
C ASP A 13 -14.31 -21.53 49.40
N SER A 14 -14.60 -22.75 48.93
CA SER A 14 -15.90 -23.16 48.37
C SER A 14 -16.23 -22.62 46.97
N ALA A 15 -15.36 -21.81 46.37
CA ALA A 15 -15.51 -21.37 45.00
C ALA A 15 -14.78 -22.32 44.03
N PRO A 16 -15.39 -22.66 42.87
CA PRO A 16 -14.71 -23.42 41.83
C PRO A 16 -13.57 -22.57 41.24
N VAL A 17 -12.35 -23.09 41.28
CA VAL A 17 -11.16 -22.42 40.70
C VAL A 17 -10.77 -23.12 39.41
N VAL A 18 -10.77 -22.35 38.33
CA VAL A 18 -10.22 -22.75 37.04
C VAL A 18 -8.80 -22.19 36.92
N ARG A 19 -7.80 -23.06 36.81
CA ARG A 19 -6.41 -22.65 36.60
C ARG A 19 -6.17 -22.40 35.12
N LEU A 20 -5.72 -21.20 34.78
CA LEU A 20 -5.36 -20.80 33.42
C LEU A 20 -3.86 -20.54 33.35
N SER A 21 -3.25 -20.75 32.17
CA SER A 21 -1.80 -20.54 31.98
C SER A 21 -1.46 -19.09 31.65
N GLU A 22 -2.44 -18.31 31.25
CA GLU A 22 -2.30 -16.89 30.93
C GLU A 22 -2.15 -16.07 32.22
N ASP A 23 -1.41 -14.97 32.14
CA ASP A 23 -1.34 -14.03 33.25
C ASP A 23 -2.68 -13.28 33.44
N GLY A 24 -2.86 -12.73 34.64
CA GLY A 24 -4.09 -12.01 34.99
C GLY A 24 -4.35 -10.77 34.12
N ASN A 25 -3.31 -10.15 33.56
CA ASN A 25 -3.43 -8.94 32.74
C ASN A 25 -3.95 -9.27 31.32
N GLY A 26 -3.43 -10.32 30.69
CA GLY A 26 -3.90 -10.82 29.39
C GLY A 26 -5.33 -11.33 29.47
N LEU A 27 -5.66 -12.07 30.54
CA LEU A 27 -7.03 -12.50 30.80
C LEU A 27 -7.96 -11.33 31.04
N TYR A 28 -7.57 -10.37 31.87
CA TYR A 28 -8.38 -9.17 32.11
C TYR A 28 -8.72 -8.45 30.80
N LYS A 29 -7.71 -8.24 29.93
CA LYS A 29 -7.90 -7.59 28.63
C LYS A 29 -8.84 -8.37 27.71
N LEU A 30 -8.75 -9.70 27.67
CA LEU A 30 -9.71 -10.53 26.93
C LEU A 30 -11.13 -10.40 27.50
N LEU A 31 -11.27 -10.47 28.83
CA LEU A 31 -12.57 -10.46 29.51
C LEU A 31 -13.33 -9.14 29.29
N MET A 32 -12.63 -8.02 29.07
CA MET A 32 -13.28 -6.76 28.66
C MET A 32 -14.07 -6.88 27.36
N TRP A 33 -13.73 -7.82 26.47
CA TRP A 33 -14.48 -8.08 25.24
C TRP A 33 -15.63 -9.07 25.42
N CYS A 34 -15.67 -9.76 26.57
CA CYS A 34 -16.70 -10.74 26.91
C CYS A 34 -17.81 -10.12 27.77
N ASP A 35 -17.47 -9.10 28.57
CA ASP A 35 -18.40 -8.41 29.44
C ASP A 35 -19.03 -7.20 28.70
N LEU A 36 -20.32 -7.30 28.44
CA LEU A 36 -21.11 -6.23 27.78
C LEU A 36 -21.19 -4.94 28.60
N SER A 37 -20.88 -5.01 29.90
CA SER A 37 -20.88 -3.86 30.81
C SER A 37 -19.60 -3.03 30.67
N LEU A 38 -18.56 -3.59 30.06
CA LEU A 38 -17.28 -2.93 29.84
C LEU A 38 -17.20 -2.43 28.40
N ASP A 39 -16.69 -1.21 28.24
CA ASP A 39 -16.37 -0.65 26.94
C ASP A 39 -14.87 -0.86 26.65
N PRO A 40 -14.50 -1.84 25.79
CA PRO A 40 -13.10 -2.12 25.50
C PRO A 40 -12.40 -0.95 24.80
N THR A 41 -13.13 0.05 24.28
CA THR A 41 -12.52 1.23 23.65
C THR A 41 -11.94 2.24 24.66
N GLN A 42 -12.34 2.15 25.94
CA GLN A 42 -11.84 3.05 26.99
C GLN A 42 -10.40 2.74 27.41
N THR A 43 -9.92 1.52 27.11
CA THR A 43 -8.54 1.11 27.39
C THR A 43 -7.81 0.89 26.07
N PRO A 44 -6.98 1.84 25.61
CA PRO A 44 -6.29 1.70 24.34
C PRO A 44 -5.33 0.50 24.38
N LEU A 45 -5.64 -0.52 23.57
CA LEU A 45 -4.81 -1.71 23.42
C LEU A 45 -3.63 -1.40 22.53
N SER A 46 -2.41 -1.70 22.94
CA SER A 46 -1.25 -1.71 22.04
C SER A 46 -1.35 -2.87 21.04
N ILE A 47 -0.52 -2.86 19.99
CA ILE A 47 -0.50 -3.98 19.04
C ILE A 47 -0.02 -5.30 19.69
N ASP A 48 0.86 -5.22 20.69
CA ASP A 48 1.29 -6.36 21.49
C ASP A 48 0.12 -6.91 22.33
N ASP A 49 -0.73 -6.03 22.87
CA ASP A 49 -1.95 -6.46 23.58
C ASP A 49 -2.93 -7.14 22.64
N VAL A 50 -3.10 -6.61 21.42
CA VAL A 50 -3.94 -7.25 20.39
C VAL A 50 -3.38 -8.63 20.03
N ALA A 51 -2.06 -8.74 19.80
CA ALA A 51 -1.41 -10.02 19.52
C ALA A 51 -1.63 -11.05 20.64
N LEU A 52 -1.52 -10.59 21.91
CA LEU A 52 -1.80 -11.42 23.08
C LEU A 52 -3.26 -11.87 23.10
N ILE A 53 -4.22 -10.95 23.00
CA ILE A 53 -5.65 -11.29 23.01
C ILE A 53 -5.98 -12.27 21.88
N LEU A 54 -5.46 -12.05 20.68
CA LEU A 54 -5.66 -12.96 19.54
C LEU A 54 -5.08 -14.36 19.78
N SER A 55 -3.95 -14.47 20.46
CA SER A 55 -3.40 -15.79 20.83
C SER A 55 -4.28 -16.51 21.86
N ILE A 56 -4.90 -15.76 22.77
CA ILE A 56 -5.80 -16.31 23.78
C ILE A 56 -7.13 -16.71 23.15
N THR A 57 -7.68 -15.88 22.25
CA THR A 57 -8.93 -16.22 21.55
C THR A 57 -8.78 -17.44 20.65
N ASP A 58 -7.63 -17.63 20.01
CA ASP A 58 -7.32 -18.84 19.25
C ASP A 58 -7.32 -20.08 20.16
N LYS A 59 -6.59 -20.01 21.28
CA LYS A 59 -6.51 -21.10 22.28
C LYS A 59 -7.88 -21.53 22.81
N TYR A 60 -8.78 -20.57 23.06
CA TYR A 60 -10.12 -20.84 23.60
C TYR A 60 -11.23 -20.85 22.54
N MET A 61 -10.88 -20.85 21.24
CA MET A 61 -11.83 -20.88 20.11
C MET A 61 -12.86 -19.74 20.11
N MET A 62 -12.48 -18.57 20.60
CA MET A 62 -13.33 -17.39 20.74
C MET A 62 -13.34 -16.52 19.48
N ASN A 63 -13.72 -17.10 18.34
CA ASN A 63 -13.68 -16.46 17.02
C ASN A 63 -14.46 -15.13 16.96
N GLY A 64 -15.57 -15.03 17.71
CA GLY A 64 -16.36 -13.80 17.80
C GLY A 64 -15.60 -12.64 18.43
N VAL A 65 -14.77 -12.90 19.46
CA VAL A 65 -13.91 -11.86 20.04
C VAL A 65 -12.77 -11.52 19.08
N ALA A 66 -12.16 -12.54 18.46
CA ALA A 66 -11.08 -12.35 17.51
C ALA A 66 -11.48 -11.43 16.34
N SER A 67 -12.71 -11.54 15.81
CA SER A 67 -13.17 -10.67 14.72
C SER A 67 -13.37 -9.21 15.13
N HIS A 68 -13.69 -8.95 16.41
CA HIS A 68 -13.87 -7.58 16.93
C HIS A 68 -12.53 -6.95 17.33
N VAL A 69 -11.65 -7.73 17.96
CA VAL A 69 -10.28 -7.31 18.32
C VAL A 69 -9.43 -7.11 17.07
N GLY A 70 -9.67 -7.91 16.04
CA GLY A 70 -8.97 -7.87 14.75
C GLY A 70 -9.16 -6.59 13.94
N ILE A 71 -9.85 -5.56 14.45
CA ILE A 71 -9.95 -4.23 13.82
C ILE A 71 -8.61 -3.49 13.97
N LEU A 72 -7.59 -4.01 13.27
CA LEU A 72 -6.22 -3.52 13.24
C LEU A 72 -6.01 -2.35 12.29
N HIS A 73 -7.08 -1.80 11.70
CA HIS A 73 -7.00 -0.73 10.71
C HIS A 73 -6.22 0.50 11.22
N HIS A 74 -6.39 0.84 12.50
CA HIS A 74 -5.68 1.96 13.14
C HIS A 74 -4.16 1.74 13.27
N TYR A 75 -3.69 0.50 13.17
CA TYR A 75 -2.28 0.12 13.24
C TYR A 75 -1.61 0.01 11.88
N ILE A 76 -2.38 -0.02 10.79
CA ILE A 76 -1.85 -0.24 9.45
C ILE A 76 -0.75 0.78 9.13
N GLU A 77 -0.91 2.06 9.48
CA GLU A 77 0.12 3.07 9.14
C GLU A 77 1.40 2.98 9.98
N LYS A 78 1.33 2.41 11.18
CA LYS A 78 2.45 2.41 12.15
C LYS A 78 3.22 1.10 12.18
N GLU A 79 2.50 -0.01 12.02
CA GLU A 79 3.01 -1.35 12.30
C GLU A 79 2.58 -2.35 11.20
N LEU A 80 2.74 -1.93 9.94
CA LEU A 80 2.33 -2.66 8.73
C LEU A 80 2.65 -4.16 8.77
N LEU A 81 3.90 -4.50 9.11
CA LEU A 81 4.38 -5.88 9.05
C LEU A 81 3.85 -6.73 10.20
N MET A 82 3.64 -6.13 11.37
CA MET A 82 2.94 -6.79 12.47
C MET A 82 1.47 -7.03 12.14
N VAL A 83 0.78 -6.03 11.56
CA VAL A 83 -0.62 -6.20 11.13
C VAL A 83 -0.73 -7.31 10.08
N TYR A 84 0.17 -7.33 9.10
CA TYR A 84 0.23 -8.41 8.11
C TYR A 84 0.44 -9.79 8.77
N ALA A 85 1.38 -9.89 9.72
CA ALA A 85 1.68 -11.16 10.39
C ALA A 85 0.53 -11.65 11.28
N LEU A 86 -0.12 -10.76 12.03
CA LEU A 86 -1.30 -11.10 12.84
C LEU A 86 -2.48 -11.51 11.96
N ALA A 87 -2.73 -10.77 10.89
CA ALA A 87 -3.78 -11.07 9.94
C ALA A 87 -3.55 -12.42 9.22
N TYR A 88 -2.29 -12.80 8.97
CA TYR A 88 -1.95 -14.11 8.41
C TYR A 88 -2.42 -15.29 9.28
N ARG A 89 -2.41 -15.14 10.61
CA ARG A 89 -2.91 -16.19 11.52
C ARG A 89 -4.41 -16.43 11.35
N ALA A 90 -5.15 -15.37 11.04
CA ALA A 90 -6.58 -15.40 10.82
C ALA A 90 -6.96 -15.35 9.33
N ARG A 91 -6.05 -15.74 8.43
CA ARG A 91 -6.22 -15.59 6.96
C ARG A 91 -7.48 -16.26 6.42
N SER A 92 -7.91 -17.39 6.99
CA SER A 92 -9.12 -18.11 6.60
C SER A 92 -10.42 -17.50 7.18
N SER A 93 -10.35 -16.33 7.83
CA SER A 93 -11.51 -15.64 8.42
C SER A 93 -11.46 -14.11 8.19
N TRP A 94 -11.21 -13.30 9.24
CA TRP A 94 -11.19 -11.84 9.17
C TRP A 94 -9.84 -11.28 8.68
N GLY A 95 -8.79 -12.10 8.66
CA GLY A 95 -7.43 -11.68 8.37
C GLY A 95 -7.17 -11.30 6.90
N GLU A 96 -7.83 -11.96 5.94
CA GLU A 96 -7.54 -11.75 4.51
C GLU A 96 -7.58 -10.28 4.08
N LYS A 97 -8.66 -9.56 4.44
CA LYS A 97 -8.83 -8.15 4.04
C LYS A 97 -7.74 -7.26 4.63
N LEU A 98 -7.32 -7.53 5.87
CA LEU A 98 -6.27 -6.78 6.55
C LEU A 98 -4.88 -7.10 6.00
N MET A 99 -4.62 -8.36 5.65
CA MET A 99 -3.38 -8.73 4.96
C MET A 99 -3.23 -7.94 3.67
N ARG A 100 -4.28 -7.91 2.84
CA ARG A 100 -4.28 -7.14 1.57
C ARG A 100 -4.09 -5.64 1.83
N ALA A 101 -4.79 -5.08 2.81
CA ALA A 101 -4.66 -3.66 3.15
C ALA A 101 -3.26 -3.29 3.64
N ALA A 102 -2.66 -4.11 4.52
CA ALA A 102 -1.30 -3.91 5.00
C ALA A 102 -0.28 -4.06 3.88
N ALA A 103 -0.40 -5.10 3.05
CA ALA A 103 0.48 -5.32 1.90
C ALA A 103 0.41 -4.18 0.89
N TRP A 104 -0.79 -3.65 0.62
CA TRP A 104 -0.98 -2.50 -0.26
C TRP A 104 -0.36 -1.21 0.31
N GLN A 105 -0.49 -0.96 1.62
CA GLN A 105 0.15 0.20 2.25
C GLN A 105 1.69 0.09 2.28
N MET A 106 2.25 -1.12 2.34
CA MET A 106 3.70 -1.33 2.22
C MET A 106 4.28 -0.94 0.85
N LEU A 107 3.44 -0.80 -0.19
CA LEU A 107 3.88 -0.35 -1.52
C LEU A 107 4.42 1.09 -1.51
N LYS A 108 4.11 1.86 -0.45
CA LYS A 108 4.58 3.25 -0.26
C LYS A 108 6.05 3.38 0.14
N PHE A 109 6.66 2.28 0.58
CA PHE A 109 8.01 2.27 1.10
C PHE A 109 8.90 1.58 0.09
N SER A 110 10.08 2.10 -0.25
CA SER A 110 11.04 1.46 -1.17
C SER A 110 11.69 0.17 -0.62
N LYS A 111 11.59 -0.05 0.69
CA LYS A 111 12.00 -1.29 1.37
C LYS A 111 10.90 -1.67 2.35
N LEU A 112 10.84 -2.95 2.74
CA LEU A 112 9.94 -3.36 3.81
C LEU A 112 10.25 -2.55 5.09
N PRO A 113 9.25 -1.94 5.74
CA PRO A 113 9.47 -1.14 6.92
C PRO A 113 9.71 -2.06 8.13
N PHE A 114 10.97 -2.22 8.53
CA PHE A 114 11.35 -2.94 9.74
C PHE A 114 11.28 -2.00 10.95
N THR A 115 10.30 -2.22 11.82
CA THR A 115 10.13 -1.57 13.13
C THR A 115 10.76 -2.41 14.25
N PRO A 116 11.00 -1.86 15.45
CA PRO A 116 11.49 -2.64 16.59
C PRO A 116 10.62 -3.86 16.96
N SER A 117 9.33 -3.83 16.63
CA SER A 117 8.37 -4.93 16.82
C SER A 117 8.41 -5.98 15.69
N THR A 118 9.10 -5.71 14.58
CA THR A 118 9.20 -6.61 13.43
C THR A 118 9.80 -7.98 13.75
N PRO A 119 10.87 -8.13 14.56
CA PRO A 119 11.38 -9.45 14.93
C PRO A 119 10.31 -10.34 15.57
N LYS A 120 9.38 -9.77 16.36
CA LYS A 120 8.25 -10.50 16.94
C LYS A 120 7.26 -10.91 15.85
N ALA A 121 6.91 -10.00 14.93
CA ALA A 121 6.03 -10.28 13.81
C ALA A 121 6.54 -11.44 12.93
N LEU A 122 7.85 -11.46 12.67
CA LEU A 122 8.49 -12.45 11.81
C LEU A 122 8.66 -13.82 12.45
N LYS A 123 8.76 -13.88 13.79
CA LYS A 123 9.00 -15.14 14.51
C LYS A 123 7.98 -16.22 14.16
N ASP A 124 6.73 -15.82 14.01
CA ASP A 124 5.60 -16.73 13.79
C ASP A 124 5.05 -16.65 12.35
N LEU A 125 5.68 -15.86 11.48
CA LEU A 125 5.27 -15.70 10.09
C LEU A 125 6.04 -16.70 9.20
N PRO A 126 5.36 -17.62 8.49
CA PRO A 126 6.03 -18.54 7.58
C PRO A 126 6.81 -17.81 6.49
N ALA A 127 7.94 -18.39 6.07
CA ALA A 127 8.72 -17.86 4.96
C ALA A 127 7.91 -17.76 3.65
N THR A 128 6.92 -18.65 3.44
CA THR A 128 6.00 -18.62 2.30
C THR A 128 5.18 -17.33 2.29
N ALA A 129 4.61 -16.95 3.44
CA ALA A 129 3.82 -15.73 3.60
C ALA A 129 4.64 -14.46 3.32
N MET A 130 5.90 -14.45 3.73
CA MET A 130 6.84 -13.37 3.40
C MET A 130 7.19 -13.35 1.91
N SER A 131 7.45 -14.53 1.31
CA SER A 131 7.70 -14.63 -0.12
C SER A 131 6.53 -14.13 -0.96
N HIS A 132 5.28 -14.45 -0.57
CA HIS A 132 4.08 -13.94 -1.24
C HIS A 132 3.97 -12.42 -1.17
N LEU A 133 4.31 -11.81 -0.03
CA LEU A 133 4.33 -10.36 0.13
C LEU A 133 5.37 -9.69 -0.77
N ILE A 134 6.58 -10.27 -0.85
CA ILE A 134 7.66 -9.78 -1.73
C ILE A 134 7.23 -9.89 -3.20
N ASN A 135 6.73 -11.06 -3.62
CA ASN A 135 6.27 -11.28 -4.98
C ASN A 135 5.11 -10.34 -5.35
N TYR A 136 4.15 -10.15 -4.43
CA TYR A 136 3.05 -9.20 -4.63
C TYR A 136 3.56 -7.79 -4.91
N ARG A 137 4.53 -7.32 -4.11
CA ARG A 137 5.14 -6.01 -4.29
C ARG A 137 5.88 -5.88 -5.62
N GLU A 138 6.65 -6.89 -6.00
CA GLU A 138 7.36 -6.93 -7.29
C GLU A 138 6.37 -6.87 -8.46
N MET A 139 5.29 -7.65 -8.41
CA MET A 139 4.24 -7.67 -9.44
C MET A 139 3.50 -6.33 -9.54
N CYS A 140 3.23 -5.67 -8.41
CA CYS A 140 2.72 -4.30 -8.39
C CYS A 140 3.70 -3.32 -9.05
N GLY A 141 5.00 -3.43 -8.75
CA GLY A 141 6.07 -2.63 -9.37
C GLY A 141 6.12 -2.80 -10.89
N VAL A 142 6.12 -4.04 -11.36
CA VAL A 142 6.13 -4.37 -12.79
C VAL A 142 4.87 -3.85 -13.49
N SER A 143 3.70 -4.00 -12.86
CA SER A 143 2.42 -3.54 -13.43
C SER A 143 2.37 -2.01 -13.53
N ALA A 144 2.77 -1.31 -12.46
CA ALA A 144 2.82 0.16 -12.43
C ALA A 144 3.86 0.72 -13.41
N ARG A 145 5.02 0.06 -13.56
CA ARG A 145 6.02 0.44 -14.58
C ARG A 145 5.49 0.23 -16.00
N SER A 146 4.80 -0.88 -16.25
CA SER A 146 4.25 -1.21 -17.57
C SER A 146 3.19 -0.19 -18.01
N LEU A 147 2.38 0.30 -17.07
CA LEU A 147 1.43 1.40 -17.30
C LEU A 147 2.11 2.68 -17.82
N VAL A 148 3.31 2.98 -17.36
CA VAL A 148 4.05 4.18 -17.78
C VAL A 148 4.75 3.98 -19.15
N ALA A 149 5.06 2.73 -19.50
CA ALA A 149 5.59 2.36 -20.82
C ALA A 149 4.50 2.32 -21.90
N ASP A 150 3.28 1.94 -21.55
CA ASP A 150 2.13 1.92 -22.45
C ASP A 150 1.36 3.25 -22.38
N MET A 151 1.29 3.99 -23.48
CA MET A 151 0.55 5.27 -23.56
C MET A 151 -0.93 5.09 -23.93
N SER A 152 -1.42 3.85 -24.04
CA SER A 152 -2.80 3.56 -24.45
C SER A 152 -3.84 4.11 -23.48
N TRP A 153 -3.53 4.22 -22.18
CA TRP A 153 -4.43 4.78 -21.15
C TRP A 153 -4.70 6.28 -21.32
N LEU A 154 -3.88 6.97 -22.14
CA LEU A 154 -4.12 8.37 -22.48
C LEU A 154 -5.17 8.56 -23.60
N LYS A 155 -5.63 7.47 -24.24
CA LYS A 155 -6.71 7.53 -25.23
C LYS A 155 -7.99 8.03 -24.55
N GLY A 156 -8.60 9.06 -25.12
CA GLY A 156 -9.82 9.68 -24.59
C GLY A 156 -9.59 10.83 -23.61
N THR A 157 -8.36 11.08 -23.16
CA THR A 157 -8.05 12.28 -22.36
C THR A 157 -8.22 13.54 -23.22
N SER A 158 -8.71 14.64 -22.62
CA SER A 158 -8.97 15.90 -23.33
C SER A 158 -7.96 17.02 -23.03
N PHE A 159 -7.01 16.82 -22.12
CA PHE A 159 -6.07 17.86 -21.69
C PHE A 159 -4.94 18.18 -22.70
N PRO A 160 -4.34 19.38 -22.61
CA PRO A 160 -3.18 19.74 -23.42
C PRO A 160 -2.05 18.72 -23.29
N ALA A 161 -1.36 18.40 -24.38
CA ALA A 161 -0.25 17.45 -24.42
C ALA A 161 1.08 18.19 -24.64
N PRO A 162 1.64 18.90 -23.64
CA PRO A 162 2.90 19.63 -23.77
C PRO A 162 4.10 18.74 -24.11
N TRP A 163 3.97 17.42 -23.92
CA TRP A 163 4.98 16.42 -24.29
C TRP A 163 4.94 15.99 -25.76
N ALA A 164 4.03 16.53 -26.57
CA ALA A 164 3.82 16.10 -27.94
C ALA A 164 3.61 17.28 -28.91
N HIS A 165 4.10 17.15 -30.14
CA HIS A 165 3.83 18.13 -31.20
C HIS A 165 3.57 17.44 -32.55
N GLY A 166 2.97 18.18 -33.50
CA GLY A 166 2.54 17.65 -34.80
C GLY A 166 3.57 17.77 -35.94
N GLN A 167 4.62 18.59 -35.77
CA GLN A 167 5.53 18.95 -36.86
C GLN A 167 6.85 18.18 -36.81
N LYS A 168 7.07 17.26 -37.77
CA LYS A 168 8.36 16.54 -37.92
C LYS A 168 9.49 17.45 -38.41
N ALA A 169 9.15 18.47 -39.20
CA ALA A 169 10.12 19.22 -40.02
C ALA A 169 11.16 20.00 -39.20
N LEU A 170 10.92 20.20 -37.90
CA LEU A 170 11.74 21.06 -37.04
C LEU A 170 12.46 20.30 -35.92
N CYS A 171 12.34 18.96 -35.82
CA CYS A 171 13.05 18.20 -34.79
C CYS A 171 13.20 16.69 -35.10
N ASN A 172 14.11 16.04 -34.37
CA ASN A 172 14.33 14.59 -34.40
C ASN A 172 13.56 13.85 -33.28
N CYS A 173 12.41 14.37 -32.86
CA CYS A 173 11.62 13.73 -31.81
C CYS A 173 11.07 12.37 -32.31
N PRO A 174 11.11 11.31 -31.47
CA PRO A 174 10.55 10.02 -31.83
C PRO A 174 9.04 10.11 -32.08
N SER A 175 8.56 9.41 -33.10
CA SER A 175 7.13 9.32 -33.37
C SER A 175 6.44 8.39 -32.37
N GLY A 176 5.29 8.81 -31.85
CA GLY A 176 4.39 8.01 -31.04
C GLY A 176 2.94 8.16 -31.51
N SER A 177 2.01 7.62 -30.71
CA SER A 177 0.57 7.77 -30.92
C SER A 177 -0.05 8.43 -29.70
N TYR A 178 -0.87 9.46 -29.92
CA TYR A 178 -1.68 10.11 -28.88
C TYR A 178 -3.05 10.43 -29.48
N ARG A 179 -4.13 9.99 -28.82
CA ARG A 179 -5.52 10.07 -29.32
C ARG A 179 -5.68 9.56 -30.77
N ASP A 180 -5.04 8.42 -31.04
CA ASP A 180 -5.02 7.77 -32.37
C ASP A 180 -4.46 8.65 -33.50
N ARG A 181 -3.78 9.74 -33.15
CA ARG A 181 -3.02 10.58 -34.08
C ARG A 181 -1.54 10.31 -33.89
N ARG A 182 -0.81 10.28 -35.01
CA ARG A 182 0.65 10.25 -34.97
C ARG A 182 1.14 11.60 -34.44
N VAL A 183 1.89 11.56 -33.34
CA VAL A 183 2.53 12.73 -32.72
C VAL A 183 4.02 12.49 -32.59
N TYR A 184 4.79 13.55 -32.39
CA TYR A 184 6.20 13.45 -32.05
C TYR A 184 6.38 13.74 -30.57
N LEU A 185 6.98 12.81 -29.84
CA LEU A 185 7.15 12.88 -28.39
C LEU A 185 8.45 13.58 -28.03
N CYS A 186 8.36 14.58 -27.16
CA CYS A 186 9.53 15.32 -26.73
C CYS A 186 10.51 14.41 -25.93
N PRO A 187 11.84 14.50 -26.13
CA PRO A 187 12.80 13.64 -25.42
C PRO A 187 12.74 13.76 -23.90
N TRP A 188 12.44 14.95 -23.38
CA TRP A 188 12.29 15.18 -21.93
C TRP A 188 11.14 14.35 -21.34
N TRP A 189 10.07 14.17 -22.10
CA TRP A 189 8.91 13.38 -21.68
C TRP A 189 9.29 11.91 -21.52
N LEU A 190 10.01 11.35 -22.50
CA LEU A 190 10.48 9.97 -22.43
C LEU A 190 11.40 9.75 -21.23
N ARG A 191 12.29 10.71 -20.93
CA ARG A 191 13.13 10.65 -19.73
C ARG A 191 12.31 10.72 -18.44
N LEU A 192 11.31 11.59 -18.38
CA LEU A 192 10.41 11.72 -17.25
C LEU A 192 9.63 10.41 -17.01
N MET A 193 8.98 9.87 -18.05
CA MET A 193 8.24 8.61 -17.97
C MET A 193 9.15 7.45 -17.56
N LYS A 194 10.38 7.38 -18.10
CA LYS A 194 11.36 6.38 -17.65
C LYS A 194 11.65 6.50 -16.15
N ARG A 195 11.93 7.71 -15.66
CA ARG A 195 12.21 7.95 -14.22
C ARG A 195 11.02 7.59 -13.33
N ILE A 196 9.81 7.96 -13.75
CA ILE A 196 8.59 7.58 -13.05
C ILE A 196 8.46 6.06 -13.01
N GLY A 197 8.64 5.38 -14.15
CA GLY A 197 8.57 3.93 -14.23
C GLY A 197 9.60 3.23 -13.35
N ASP A 198 10.84 3.74 -13.30
CA ASP A 198 11.90 3.20 -12.44
C ASP A 198 11.59 3.43 -10.95
N ALA A 199 11.01 4.57 -10.58
CA ALA A 199 10.59 4.82 -9.19
C ALA A 199 9.38 3.98 -8.76
N LEU A 200 8.40 3.79 -9.66
CA LEU A 200 7.25 2.92 -9.41
C LEU A 200 7.65 1.45 -9.29
N LEU A 201 8.73 1.03 -9.94
CA LEU A 201 9.28 -0.31 -9.78
C LEU A 201 9.77 -0.53 -8.35
N GLU A 202 10.41 0.48 -7.75
CA GLU A 202 10.88 0.41 -6.35
C GLU A 202 9.73 0.57 -5.36
N SER A 203 8.80 1.50 -5.61
CA SER A 203 7.72 1.87 -4.69
C SER A 203 6.45 2.15 -5.50
N PRO A 204 5.60 1.13 -5.79
CA PRO A 204 4.44 1.26 -6.66
C PRO A 204 3.27 1.96 -5.95
N CYS A 205 3.42 3.26 -5.74
CA CYS A 205 2.44 4.12 -5.09
C CYS A 205 2.40 5.51 -5.73
N VAL A 206 1.32 6.24 -5.47
CA VAL A 206 1.09 7.59 -6.01
C VAL A 206 2.13 8.58 -5.49
N GLU A 207 2.57 8.43 -4.24
CA GLU A 207 3.58 9.31 -3.63
C GLU A 207 4.93 9.28 -4.37
N SER A 208 5.26 8.18 -5.05
CA SER A 208 6.45 8.07 -5.89
C SER A 208 6.44 9.02 -7.10
N LEU A 209 5.25 9.42 -7.57
CA LEU A 209 5.11 10.46 -8.60
C LEU A 209 5.64 11.79 -8.10
N ILE A 210 5.30 12.17 -6.87
CA ILE A 210 5.69 13.44 -6.25
C ILE A 210 7.22 13.52 -6.12
N VAL A 211 7.85 12.42 -5.71
CA VAL A 211 9.31 12.35 -5.57
C VAL A 211 10.03 12.51 -6.91
N CYS A 212 9.51 11.89 -7.98
CA CYS A 212 10.10 12.00 -9.32
C CYS A 212 9.97 13.40 -9.88
N VAL A 213 8.86 14.06 -9.60
CA VAL A 213 8.55 15.37 -10.11
C VAL A 213 9.20 16.48 -9.27
N GLY A 214 9.49 16.25 -7.98
CA GLY A 214 10.04 17.28 -7.08
C GLY A 214 11.57 17.37 -6.97
N LYS A 215 12.33 16.36 -7.42
CA LYS A 215 13.76 16.20 -7.08
C LYS A 215 14.77 17.09 -7.83
N ASP A 216 14.41 17.78 -8.91
CA ASP A 216 15.37 18.55 -9.72
C ASP A 216 15.26 20.07 -9.49
N ALA A 217 15.48 20.52 -8.26
CA ALA A 217 15.26 21.91 -7.86
C ALA A 217 16.41 22.87 -8.21
N SER A 218 16.33 23.50 -9.40
CA SER A 218 16.79 24.88 -9.62
C SER A 218 15.56 25.79 -9.81
N PRO A 219 15.51 27.00 -9.23
CA PRO A 219 14.26 27.77 -9.07
C PRO A 219 13.73 28.51 -10.32
N VAL A 220 14.42 28.47 -11.47
CA VAL A 220 14.17 29.47 -12.55
C VAL A 220 13.18 29.00 -13.64
N THR A 221 12.85 27.71 -13.75
CA THR A 221 11.97 27.20 -14.83
C THR A 221 11.09 26.05 -14.34
N ARG A 222 10.08 26.36 -13.53
CA ARG A 222 9.16 25.36 -12.96
C ARG A 222 7.76 25.43 -13.56
N VAL A 223 7.29 24.27 -13.99
CA VAL A 223 5.88 23.95 -14.17
C VAL A 223 5.62 22.60 -13.52
N ALA A 224 4.77 22.58 -12.49
CA ALA A 224 4.40 21.38 -11.71
C ALA A 224 5.56 20.54 -11.14
N GLY A 225 6.74 21.12 -10.88
CA GLY A 225 7.91 20.46 -10.30
C GLY A 225 8.92 19.92 -11.31
N VAL A 226 8.51 19.67 -12.55
CA VAL A 226 9.42 19.26 -13.63
C VAL A 226 10.36 20.42 -13.97
N ASN A 227 11.66 20.18 -13.94
CA ASN A 227 12.65 21.14 -14.43
C ASN A 227 12.53 21.22 -15.96
N LEU A 228 11.91 22.31 -16.44
CA LEU A 228 11.71 22.53 -17.88
C LEU A 228 13.03 22.85 -18.62
N ALA A 229 14.16 23.04 -17.94
CA ALA A 229 15.46 23.16 -18.63
C ALA A 229 15.77 21.91 -19.48
N ASP A 230 15.30 20.74 -19.06
CA ASP A 230 15.36 19.49 -19.83
C ASP A 230 14.40 19.50 -21.04
N ALA A 231 13.28 20.22 -20.92
CA ALA A 231 12.29 20.43 -21.96
C ALA A 231 12.76 21.41 -23.05
N MET A 232 13.69 22.30 -22.71
CA MET A 232 14.30 23.29 -23.61
C MET A 232 15.30 22.70 -24.62
N CYS A 233 15.63 21.39 -24.57
CA CYS A 233 16.60 20.79 -25.50
C CYS A 233 16.11 20.66 -26.96
N CYS A 234 14.87 21.03 -27.27
CA CYS A 234 14.36 21.09 -28.64
C CYS A 234 13.75 22.47 -28.90
N ASN A 235 14.41 23.28 -29.74
CA ASN A 235 13.93 24.63 -30.09
C ASN A 235 12.49 24.60 -30.65
N ALA A 236 12.14 23.58 -31.43
CA ALA A 236 10.78 23.39 -31.96
C ALA A 236 9.74 22.96 -30.91
N CYS A 237 10.18 22.38 -29.78
CA CYS A 237 9.30 22.09 -28.64
C CYS A 237 9.21 23.28 -27.67
N ASN A 238 10.10 24.27 -27.80
CA ASN A 238 10.18 25.44 -26.94
C ASN A 238 9.49 26.67 -27.57
N ASP A 239 9.61 26.84 -28.89
CA ASP A 239 8.91 27.91 -29.63
C ASP A 239 7.39 27.71 -29.55
N GLY A 240 6.74 28.56 -28.75
CA GLY A 240 5.29 28.58 -28.61
C GLY A 240 4.71 27.63 -27.56
N MET A 241 5.52 27.06 -26.65
CA MET A 241 4.98 26.32 -25.51
C MET A 241 4.28 27.28 -24.54
N ASP A 242 2.95 27.23 -24.50
CA ASP A 242 2.15 27.88 -23.47
C ASP A 242 2.42 27.22 -22.11
N LEU A 243 3.17 27.90 -21.25
CA LEU A 243 3.53 27.44 -19.91
C LEU A 243 2.31 27.17 -19.03
N SER A 244 1.22 27.93 -19.21
CA SER A 244 -0.02 27.73 -18.46
C SER A 244 -0.69 26.43 -18.89
N ALA A 245 -0.85 26.21 -20.20
CA ALA A 245 -1.41 24.97 -20.74
C ALA A 245 -0.53 23.75 -20.43
N ALA A 246 0.80 23.93 -20.41
CA ALA A 246 1.74 22.88 -20.00
C ALA A 246 1.56 22.50 -18.52
N SER A 247 1.35 23.49 -17.66
CA SER A 247 1.07 23.28 -16.23
C SER A 247 -0.21 22.52 -16.01
N GLU A 248 -1.28 22.97 -16.66
CA GLU A 248 -2.57 22.32 -16.59
C GLU A 248 -2.50 20.88 -17.10
N GLY A 249 -1.84 20.66 -18.24
CA GLY A 249 -1.66 19.33 -18.83
C GLY A 249 -0.89 18.37 -17.92
N LEU A 250 0.20 18.83 -17.28
CA LEU A 250 0.98 18.03 -16.34
C LEU A 250 0.21 17.70 -15.06
N MET A 251 -0.56 18.64 -14.51
CA MET A 251 -1.39 18.38 -13.32
C MET A 251 -2.48 17.36 -13.61
N LYS A 252 -3.18 17.48 -14.75
CA LYS A 252 -4.21 16.51 -15.15
C LYS A 252 -3.62 15.13 -15.44
N LEU A 253 -2.47 15.09 -16.10
CA LEU A 253 -1.72 13.86 -16.30
C LEU A 253 -1.35 13.19 -14.98
N GLN A 254 -0.85 13.94 -14.00
CA GLN A 254 -0.50 13.40 -12.68
C GLN A 254 -1.72 12.79 -11.98
N ALA A 255 -2.87 13.46 -12.04
CA ALA A 255 -4.11 12.96 -11.45
C ALA A 255 -4.58 11.66 -12.13
N GLU A 256 -4.59 11.62 -13.46
CA GLU A 256 -4.96 10.42 -14.21
C GLU A 256 -3.99 9.26 -13.98
N LEU A 257 -2.69 9.55 -13.99
CA LEU A 257 -1.67 8.54 -13.72
C LEU A 257 -1.80 7.99 -12.30
N ALA A 258 -2.09 8.83 -11.31
CA ALA A 258 -2.35 8.40 -9.94
C ALA A 258 -3.54 7.43 -9.86
N GLU A 259 -4.66 7.78 -10.49
CA GLU A 259 -5.85 6.90 -10.57
C GLU A 259 -5.51 5.56 -11.21
N LYS A 260 -4.78 5.57 -12.34
CA LYS A 260 -4.40 4.33 -13.04
C LYS A 260 -3.42 3.49 -12.23
N ILE A 261 -2.47 4.09 -11.50
CA ILE A 261 -1.56 3.37 -10.60
C ILE A 261 -2.35 2.66 -9.49
N GLU A 262 -3.30 3.35 -8.86
CA GLU A 262 -4.15 2.72 -7.85
C GLU A 262 -4.96 1.56 -8.44
N LEU A 263 -5.52 1.74 -9.64
CA LEU A 263 -6.28 0.70 -10.32
C LEU A 263 -5.42 -0.54 -10.61
N VAL A 264 -4.25 -0.37 -11.24
CA VAL A 264 -3.40 -1.52 -11.62
C VAL A 264 -2.83 -2.23 -10.40
N THR A 265 -2.44 -1.50 -9.35
CA THR A 265 -1.90 -2.12 -8.12
C THR A 265 -2.98 -2.88 -7.36
N ARG A 266 -4.24 -2.41 -7.36
CA ARG A 266 -5.38 -3.13 -6.76
C ARG A 266 -5.80 -4.38 -7.53
N GLN A 267 -5.51 -4.46 -8.83
CA GLN A 267 -5.81 -5.64 -9.64
C GLN A 267 -4.81 -6.78 -9.40
N VAL A 268 -3.60 -6.48 -8.91
CA VAL A 268 -2.64 -7.51 -8.52
C VAL A 268 -3.18 -8.26 -7.30
N LEU A 269 -3.24 -9.58 -7.40
CA LEU A 269 -3.73 -10.43 -6.31
C LEU A 269 -2.57 -10.80 -5.39
N LEU A 270 -2.73 -10.50 -4.10
CA LEU A 270 -1.90 -11.10 -3.06
C LEU A 270 -2.28 -12.58 -2.93
N VAL A 271 -1.29 -13.46 -3.10
CA VAL A 271 -1.45 -14.89 -2.84
C VAL A 271 -1.51 -15.11 -1.33
N ILE A 272 -2.55 -15.78 -0.87
CA ILE A 272 -2.78 -16.09 0.55
C ILE A 272 -2.93 -17.60 0.65
N ASP A 273 -2.13 -18.22 1.51
CA ASP A 273 -2.20 -19.65 1.77
C ASP A 273 -3.58 -20.01 2.37
N PRO A 274 -4.18 -21.15 2.00
CA PRO A 274 -5.47 -21.58 2.56
C PRO A 274 -5.46 -21.73 4.10
#